data_AF-A0AAW7EWD2-F1
#
_entry.id   AF-A0AAW7EWD2-F1
#
_cell.length_a   1.000
_cell.length_b   1.000
_cell.length_c   1.000
_cell.angle_alpha   90.00
_cell.angle_beta   90.00
_cell.angle_gamma   90.00
#
_symmetry.space_group_name_H-M   'P 1'
#
loop_
_entity.id
_entity.type
_entity.pdbx_description
1 polymer ?
#
loop_
_entity_poly.entity_id
_entity_poly.type
_entity_poly.pdbx_seq_one_letter_code
_entity_poly.pdbx_strand_id
1 'polypeptide(L)'
;MVPIQEVDFHTDKKVFYKLHIISPTGTAPFFTEVFVYDSEFNPPFVSTVTFHQQFQDSKAAFAYALSWVDGYSKKHGYTVNQINNPCNCEFLSQADQQQSVESAGLKIQVKVNGA
;
A
#
# COMPACT_ATOMS: atom_id res chain seq x y z
N MET A 1 21.06 -3.98 -4.19
CA MET A 1 19.78 -3.95 -3.45
C MET A 1 18.71 -3.58 -4.46
N VAL A 2 17.57 -4.27 -4.48
CA VAL A 2 16.42 -3.89 -5.33
C VAL A 2 15.74 -2.68 -4.66
N PRO A 3 15.60 -1.54 -5.35
CA PRO A 3 14.86 -0.39 -4.84
C PRO A 3 13.39 -0.75 -4.53
N ILE A 4 12.94 -0.47 -3.31
CA ILE A 4 11.61 -0.81 -2.78
C ILE A 4 11.13 0.32 -1.87
N GLN A 5 9.91 0.78 -2.11
CA GLN A 5 9.20 1.64 -1.18
C GLN A 5 8.08 0.86 -0.50
N GLU A 6 8.09 0.87 0.84
CA GLU A 6 7.05 0.25 1.67
C GLU A 6 5.98 1.29 2.05
N VAL A 7 4.72 0.88 2.07
CA VAL A 7 3.62 1.66 2.62
C VAL A 7 2.72 0.75 3.46
N ASP A 8 2.50 1.15 4.69
CA ASP A 8 1.79 0.42 5.73
C ASP A 8 0.36 0.96 5.85
N PHE A 9 -0.62 0.06 5.81
CA PHE A 9 -2.04 0.35 5.97
C PHE A 9 -2.56 -0.32 7.22
N HIS A 10 -3.04 0.47 8.16
CA HIS A 10 -3.69 -0.02 9.37
C HIS A 10 -5.20 0.09 9.23
N THR A 11 -5.90 -0.89 9.81
CA THR A 11 -7.36 -0.90 9.86
C THR A 11 -7.88 -0.62 11.26
N ASP A 12 -9.20 -0.48 11.37
CA ASP A 12 -9.95 -0.44 12.62
C ASP A 12 -9.99 -1.78 13.38
N LYS A 13 -9.52 -2.87 12.76
CA LYS A 13 -9.40 -4.20 13.37
C LYS A 13 -7.95 -4.66 13.44
N LYS A 14 -7.69 -5.89 13.90
CA LYS A 14 -6.34 -6.48 13.92
C LYS A 14 -5.92 -7.00 12.54
N VAL A 15 -6.19 -6.19 11.51
CA VAL A 15 -5.80 -6.45 10.13
C VAL A 15 -4.89 -5.33 9.67
N PHE A 16 -3.80 -5.72 9.04
CA PHE A 16 -2.75 -4.82 8.58
C PHE A 16 -2.34 -5.21 7.17
N TYR A 17 -2.10 -4.23 6.32
CA TYR A 17 -1.56 -4.44 4.98
C TYR A 17 -0.22 -3.74 4.84
N LYS A 18 0.74 -4.41 4.21
CA LYS A 18 1.97 -3.78 3.75
C LYS A 18 2.01 -3.83 2.23
N LEU A 19 2.09 -2.67 1.61
CA LEU A 19 2.23 -2.49 0.17
C LEU A 19 3.70 -2.29 -0.14
N HIS A 20 4.20 -2.97 -1.16
CA HIS A 20 5.50 -2.65 -1.76
C HIS A 20 5.30 -2.06 -3.15
N ILE A 21 6.05 -0.99 -3.44
CA ILE A 21 6.32 -0.52 -4.79
C ILE A 21 7.74 -0.92 -5.10
N ILE A 22 7.93 -1.67 -6.19
CA ILE A 22 9.20 -2.30 -6.51
C ILE A 22 9.65 -1.79 -7.87
N SER A 23 10.91 -1.37 -7.97
CA SER A 23 11.55 -1.07 -9.24
C SER A 23 12.95 -1.70 -9.27
N PRO A 24 13.18 -2.77 -10.05
CA PRO A 24 14.49 -3.43 -10.12
C PRO A 24 15.65 -2.50 -10.51
N THR A 25 15.38 -1.45 -11.27
CA THR A 25 16.37 -0.51 -11.80
C THR A 25 16.31 0.87 -11.14
N GLY A 26 15.39 1.10 -10.19
CA GLY A 26 15.09 2.41 -9.61
C GLY A 26 14.26 3.34 -10.50
N THR A 27 13.91 2.90 -11.71
CA THR A 27 13.03 3.61 -12.66
C THR A 27 12.02 2.63 -13.29
N ALA A 28 11.17 3.07 -14.21
CA ALA A 28 10.23 2.17 -14.88
C ALA A 28 10.94 0.93 -15.48
N PRO A 29 10.31 -0.26 -15.42
CA PRO A 29 8.95 -0.52 -14.93
C PRO A 29 8.86 -0.63 -13.39
N PHE A 30 7.71 -0.24 -12.87
CA PHE A 30 7.29 -0.43 -11.49
C PHE A 30 6.36 -1.63 -11.36
N PHE A 31 6.47 -2.31 -10.22
CA PHE A 31 5.63 -3.42 -9.81
C PHE A 31 5.05 -3.11 -8.43
N THR A 32 4.00 -3.83 -8.05
CA THR A 32 3.46 -3.73 -6.70
C THR A 32 3.02 -5.10 -6.20
N GLU A 33 3.04 -5.25 -4.88
CA GLU A 33 2.53 -6.41 -4.16
C GLU A 33 1.95 -5.93 -2.82
N VAL A 34 1.02 -6.70 -2.27
CA VAL A 34 0.39 -6.42 -0.98
C VAL A 34 0.50 -7.64 -0.08
N PHE A 35 1.09 -7.46 1.09
CA PHE A 35 1.06 -8.43 2.18
C PHE A 35 -0.16 -8.15 3.04
N VAL A 36 -0.94 -9.19 3.29
CA VAL A 36 -2.10 -9.17 4.17
C VAL A 36 -1.73 -9.89 5.44
N TYR A 37 -1.90 -9.23 6.58
CA TYR A 37 -1.76 -9.80 7.91
C TYR A 37 -3.12 -9.72 8.57
N ASP A 38 -3.89 -10.82 8.53
CA ASP A 38 -5.26 -10.85 9.06
C ASP A 38 -5.31 -11.72 10.33
N SER A 39 -5.41 -11.04 11.47
CA SER A 39 -5.58 -11.71 12.77
C SER A 39 -7.04 -11.90 13.18
N GLU A 40 -7.99 -11.40 12.38
CA GLU A 40 -9.43 -11.58 12.61
C GLU A 40 -9.93 -12.91 12.03
N PHE A 41 -9.21 -13.46 11.04
CA PHE A 41 -9.48 -14.80 10.52
C PHE A 41 -9.14 -15.89 11.54
N ASN A 42 -9.82 -17.04 11.46
CA ASN A 42 -9.55 -18.19 12.34
C ASN A 42 -9.30 -19.47 11.50
N PRO A 43 -8.05 -19.97 11.42
CA PRO A 43 -6.86 -19.43 12.08
C PRO A 43 -6.40 -18.11 11.45
N PRO A 44 -5.67 -17.25 12.20
CA PRO A 44 -5.00 -16.08 11.64
C PRO A 44 -4.12 -16.47 10.45
N PHE A 45 -4.04 -15.60 9.45
CA PHE A 45 -3.23 -15.88 8.27
C PHE A 45 -2.39 -14.69 7.82
N VAL A 46 -1.35 -15.01 7.06
CA VAL A 46 -0.56 -14.07 6.29
C VAL A 46 -0.57 -14.52 4.85
N SER A 47 -0.78 -13.60 3.92
CA SER A 47 -0.74 -13.90 2.48
C SER A 47 -0.08 -12.77 1.70
N THR A 48 0.63 -13.12 0.63
CA THR A 48 1.14 -12.14 -0.33
C THR A 48 0.27 -12.17 -1.57
N VAL A 49 -0.17 -10.98 -2.00
CA VAL A 49 -0.91 -10.75 -3.23
C VAL A 49 0.04 -10.07 -4.20
N THR A 50 0.52 -10.84 -5.17
CA THR A 50 1.41 -10.36 -6.22
C THR A 50 0.60 -9.99 -7.46
N PHE A 51 0.92 -8.84 -8.05
CA PHE A 51 0.29 -8.39 -9.28
C PHE A 51 1.27 -8.58 -10.44
N HIS A 52 0.81 -9.23 -11.52
CA HIS A 52 1.64 -9.43 -12.72
C HIS A 52 1.74 -8.17 -13.59
N GLN A 53 0.96 -7.14 -13.27
CA GLN A 53 0.91 -5.90 -14.03
C GLN A 53 2.17 -5.07 -13.82
N GLN A 54 2.71 -4.57 -14.93
CA GLN A 54 3.80 -3.60 -14.95
C GLN A 54 3.22 -2.20 -15.11
N PHE A 55 3.78 -1.25 -14.37
CA PHE A 55 3.39 0.15 -14.42
C PHE A 55 4.56 0.99 -14.91
N GLN A 56 4.30 1.97 -15.76
CA GLN A 56 5.33 2.92 -16.20
C GLN A 56 5.54 4.06 -15.20
N ASP A 57 4.68 4.16 -14.19
CA ASP A 57 4.65 5.21 -13.19
C ASP A 57 4.42 4.60 -11.80
N SER A 58 5.19 5.05 -10.81
CA SER A 58 5.06 4.61 -9.42
C SER A 58 3.70 5.00 -8.84
N LYS A 59 3.12 6.15 -9.26
CA LYS A 59 1.79 6.58 -8.81
C LYS A 59 0.70 5.61 -9.26
N ALA A 60 0.81 5.12 -10.50
CA ALA A 60 -0.13 4.13 -11.03
C ALA A 60 -0.03 2.79 -10.28
N ALA A 61 1.18 2.35 -9.95
CA ALA A 61 1.38 1.14 -9.14
C ALA A 61 0.75 1.30 -7.74
N PHE A 62 1.00 2.44 -7.08
CA PHE A 62 0.41 2.73 -5.78
C PHE A 62 -1.12 2.81 -5.81
N ALA A 63 -1.69 3.56 -6.75
CA ALA A 63 -3.14 3.71 -6.89
C ALA A 63 -3.83 2.36 -7.14
N TYR A 64 -3.21 1.48 -7.92
CA TYR A 64 -3.72 0.14 -8.16
C TYR A 64 -3.78 -0.69 -6.88
N ALA A 65 -2.68 -0.75 -6.14
CA ALA A 65 -2.64 -1.49 -4.88
C ALA A 65 -3.52 -0.86 -3.79
N LEU A 66 -3.62 0.47 -3.73
CA LEU A 66 -4.55 1.20 -2.87
C LEU A 66 -6.00 0.80 -3.15
N SER A 67 -6.41 0.78 -4.43
CA SER A 67 -7.74 0.37 -4.83
C SER A 67 -8.02 -1.10 -4.46
N TRP A 68 -7.01 -1.96 -4.56
CA TRP A 68 -7.14 -3.35 -4.14
C TRP A 68 -7.33 -3.46 -2.63
N VAL A 69 -6.52 -2.75 -1.83
CA VAL A 69 -6.60 -2.74 -0.35
C VAL A 69 -7.96 -2.21 0.10
N ASP A 70 -8.44 -1.10 -0.47
CA ASP A 70 -9.76 -0.53 -0.15
C ASP A 70 -10.89 -1.52 -0.50
N GLY A 71 -10.85 -2.11 -1.70
CA GLY A 71 -11.84 -3.10 -2.14
C GLY A 71 -11.85 -4.34 -1.24
N TYR A 72 -10.67 -4.85 -0.88
CA TYR A 72 -10.52 -6.00 0.01
C TYR A 72 -11.04 -5.67 1.42
N SER A 73 -10.63 -4.52 1.97
CA SER A 73 -11.07 -4.05 3.28
C SER A 73 -12.60 -3.95 3.35
N LYS A 74 -13.23 -3.28 2.37
CA LYS A 74 -14.69 -3.15 2.28
C LYS A 74 -15.39 -4.50 2.19
N LYS A 75 -14.88 -5.43 1.36
CA LYS A 75 -15.44 -6.77 1.20
C LYS A 75 -15.44 -7.56 2.51
N HIS A 76 -14.45 -7.36 3.37
CA HIS A 76 -14.29 -8.05 4.65
C HIS A 76 -14.78 -7.24 5.87
N GLY A 77 -15.38 -6.06 5.64
CA GLY A 77 -15.89 -5.20 6.71
C GLY A 77 -14.79 -4.62 7.60
N TYR A 78 -13.64 -4.29 7.00
CA TYR A 78 -12.53 -3.56 7.60
C TYR A 78 -12.50 -2.13 7.05
N THR A 79 -12.06 -1.19 7.86
CA THR A 79 -11.90 0.21 7.47
C THR A 79 -10.44 0.60 7.64
N VAL A 80 -9.76 0.95 6.55
CA VAL A 80 -8.43 1.57 6.65
C VAL A 80 -8.56 2.90 7.38
N ASN A 81 -7.78 3.10 8.44
CA ASN A 81 -7.84 4.30 9.28
C ASN A 81 -6.51 5.06 9.36
N GLN A 82 -5.41 4.43 8.94
CA GLN A 82 -4.09 5.04 8.95
C GLN A 82 -3.23 4.47 7.82
N ILE A 83 -2.49 5.35 7.15
CA ILE A 83 -1.50 5.00 6.13
C ILE A 83 -0.17 5.61 6.56
N ASN A 84 0.86 4.77 6.67
CA ASN A 84 2.20 5.14 7.08
C ASN A 84 3.22 4.79 5.99
N ASN A 85 4.18 5.67 5.76
CA ASN A 85 5.35 5.40 4.95
C ASN A 85 6.56 5.26 5.90
N PRO A 86 6.94 4.02 6.28
CA PRO A 86 7.90 3.77 7.35
C PRO A 86 9.36 4.09 6.98
N CYS A 87 9.71 4.02 5.70
CA CYS A 87 11.04 4.31 5.18
C CYS A 87 10.90 5.34 4.05
N ASN A 88 11.62 6.46 4.18
CA ASN A 88 11.53 7.63 3.31
C ASN A 88 11.37 7.33 1.79
N CYS A 89 10.72 8.26 1.11
CA CYS A 89 10.12 8.17 -0.23
C CYS A 89 11.13 7.88 -1.38
N GLU A 90 11.47 6.63 -1.68
CA GLU A 90 12.32 6.30 -2.85
C GLU A 90 11.64 6.60 -4.20
N PHE A 91 10.31 6.44 -4.31
CA PHE A 91 9.58 6.59 -5.59
C PHE A 91 8.38 7.53 -5.56
N LEU A 92 7.74 7.69 -4.41
CA LEU A 92 6.54 8.51 -4.22
C LEU A 92 6.67 9.36 -2.99
N SER A 93 6.58 10.68 -3.19
CA SER A 93 6.52 11.63 -2.09
C SER A 93 5.24 11.44 -1.25
N GLN A 94 5.25 11.93 -0.01
CA GLN A 94 4.05 11.97 0.83
C GLN A 94 2.89 12.68 0.13
N ALA A 95 3.17 13.77 -0.59
CA ALA A 95 2.16 14.54 -1.32
C ALA A 95 1.51 13.71 -2.44
N ASP A 96 2.32 12.94 -3.19
CA ASP A 96 1.80 12.07 -4.26
C ASP A 96 0.94 10.92 -3.69
N GLN A 97 1.36 10.36 -2.55
CA GLN A 97 0.57 9.35 -1.84
C GLN A 97 -0.75 9.93 -1.34
N GLN A 98 -0.71 11.11 -0.71
CA GLN A 98 -1.89 11.80 -0.21
C GLN A 98 -2.89 12.13 -1.34
N GLN A 99 -2.39 12.61 -2.48
CA GLN A 99 -3.21 12.86 -3.66
C GLN A 99 -3.91 11.58 -4.16
N SER A 100 -3.22 10.45 -4.14
CA SER A 100 -3.79 9.15 -4.57
C SER A 100 -4.86 8.66 -3.58
N VAL A 101 -4.64 8.85 -2.27
CA VAL A 101 -5.62 8.55 -1.20
C VAL A 101 -6.89 9.40 -1.36
N GLU A 102 -6.73 10.69 -1.59
CA GLU A 102 -7.85 11.61 -1.85
C GLU A 102 -8.60 11.27 -3.14
N SER A 103 -7.87 10.92 -4.21
CA SER A 103 -8.46 10.49 -5.49
C SER A 103 -9.25 9.18 -5.36
N ALA A 104 -8.86 8.31 -4.43
CA ALA A 104 -9.62 7.11 -4.08
C ALA A 104 -10.84 7.40 -3.17
N GLY A 105 -11.06 8.66 -2.78
CA GLY A 105 -12.17 9.07 -1.92
C GLY A 105 -11.97 8.70 -0.44
N LEU A 106 -10.75 8.34 -0.04
CA LEU A 106 -10.42 7.97 1.33
C LEU A 106 -10.09 9.22 2.15
N LYS A 107 -10.72 9.36 3.31
CA LYS A 107 -10.49 10.49 4.23
C LYS A 107 -9.41 10.15 5.26
N ILE A 108 -8.24 9.74 4.78
CA ILE A 108 -7.11 9.28 5.60
C ILE A 108 -5.89 10.15 5.32
N GLN A 109 -5.12 10.45 6.36
CA GLN A 109 -3.87 11.20 6.24
C GLN A 109 -2.70 10.23 6.14
N VAL A 110 -1.84 10.43 5.13
CA VAL A 110 -0.58 9.71 4.99
C VAL A 110 0.46 10.32 5.93
N LYS A 111 1.05 9.49 6.79
CA LYS A 111 2.15 9.89 7.67
C LYS A 111 3.47 9.30 7.17
N VAL A 112 4.55 10.06 7.25
CA VAL A 112 5.92 9.55 7.04
C VAL A 112 6.57 9.41 8.41
N ASN A 113 7.08 8.22 8.74
CA ASN A 113 7.80 8.04 10.01
C ASN A 113 9.23 8.58 9.86
N GLY A 114 9.70 9.34 10.84
CA GLY A 114 11.08 9.86 10.88
C GLY A 114 11.34 11.20 10.18
N ALA A 115 10.30 12.02 9.97
CA ALA A 115 10.45 13.43 9.60
C ALA A 115 10.90 14.30 10.78
#